data_AF-A0A7C0YYX6-F1
#
_entry.id   AF-A0A7C0YYX6-F1
#
_cell.length_a   1.000
_cell.length_b   1.000
_cell.length_c   1.000
_cell.angle_alpha   90.00
_cell.angle_beta   90.00
_cell.angle_gamma   90.00
#
_symmetry.space_group_name_H-M   'P 1'
#
loop_
_entity.id
_entity.type
_entity.pdbx_description
1 polymer ?
#
loop_
_entity_poly.entity_id
_entity_poly.type
_entity_poly.pdbx_seq_one_letter_code
_entity_poly.pdbx_strand_id
1 'polypeptide(L)'
;MNVYTSDYLRSLLLSSLSETDNPKEADFIFINTCDVREKVRHKIYSFLGYVNKVKKKDAKVYVIGCLAQVDKENIEKRFNPYLVGLYDREEELENIASSIIKHVKREKIKRVSAYLPIIYGCNHFCSYCI
;
A
#
# COMPACT_ATOMS: atom_id res chain seq x y z
N MET A 1 -3.24 -7.94 8.82
CA MET A 1 -4.04 -7.17 7.85
C MET A 1 -3.17 -6.72 6.69
N ASN A 2 -2.19 -5.84 6.90
CA ASN A 2 -1.37 -5.27 5.82
C ASN A 2 -0.71 -6.29 4.87
N VAL A 3 -0.22 -7.43 5.38
CA VAL A 3 0.37 -8.48 4.52
C VAL A 3 -0.67 -9.04 3.55
N TYR A 4 -1.89 -9.33 4.03
CA TYR A 4 -2.99 -9.79 3.17
C TYR A 4 -3.34 -8.75 2.11
N THR A 5 -3.47 -7.47 2.49
CA THR A 5 -3.76 -6.38 1.56
C THR A 5 -2.71 -6.28 0.46
N SER A 6 -1.43 -6.32 0.86
CA SER A 6 -0.31 -6.28 -0.08
C SER A 6 -0.32 -7.48 -1.02
N ASP A 7 -0.59 -8.67 -0.51
CA ASP A 7 -0.75 -9.87 -1.34
C ASP A 7 -1.96 -9.78 -2.27
N TYR A 8 -3.07 -9.25 -1.79
CA TYR A 8 -4.29 -9.10 -2.57
C TYR A 8 -4.04 -8.17 -3.75
N LEU A 9 -3.53 -6.96 -3.51
CA LEU A 9 -3.17 -6.02 -4.57
C LEU A 9 -2.14 -6.60 -5.54
N ARG A 10 -1.10 -7.25 -5.00
CA ARG A 10 -0.09 -7.96 -5.80
C ARG A 10 -0.74 -8.99 -6.73
N SER A 11 -1.68 -9.79 -6.23
CA SER A 11 -2.37 -10.80 -7.02
C SER A 11 -3.19 -10.21 -8.17
N LEU A 12 -3.68 -8.98 -8.03
CA LEU A 12 -4.41 -8.29 -9.10
C LEU A 12 -3.47 -7.76 -10.19
N LEU A 13 -2.30 -7.25 -9.80
CA LEU A 13 -1.36 -6.60 -10.72
C LEU A 13 -0.48 -7.58 -11.51
N LEU A 14 -0.22 -8.77 -10.95
CA LEU A 14 0.63 -9.80 -11.57
C LEU A 14 0.07 -10.36 -12.88
N SER A 15 -1.20 -10.11 -13.22
CA SER A 15 -1.77 -10.53 -14.51
C SER A 15 -1.20 -9.77 -15.71
N SER A 16 -0.59 -8.60 -15.49
CA SER A 16 -0.11 -7.73 -16.58
C SER A 16 1.18 -6.97 -16.26
N LEU A 17 1.66 -7.01 -15.01
CA LEU A 17 2.90 -6.37 -14.58
C LEU A 17 3.87 -7.39 -13.99
N SER A 18 5.17 -7.08 -14.05
CA SER A 18 6.21 -7.79 -13.33
C SER A 18 6.67 -7.01 -12.10
N GLU A 19 7.11 -7.72 -11.08
CA GLU A 19 7.63 -7.11 -9.85
C GLU A 19 9.13 -6.88 -9.95
N THR A 20 9.62 -5.87 -9.22
CA THR A 20 11.05 -5.59 -9.04
C THR A 20 11.29 -5.10 -7.63
N ASP A 21 12.42 -5.49 -7.05
CA ASP A 21 12.88 -4.99 -5.75
C ASP A 21 13.65 -3.66 -5.89
N ASN A 22 13.92 -3.20 -7.12
CA ASN A 22 14.67 -1.98 -7.39
C ASN A 22 13.71 -0.80 -7.68
N PRO A 23 13.63 0.21 -6.79
CA PRO A 23 12.77 1.38 -7.00
C PRO A 23 13.11 2.21 -8.26
N LYS A 24 14.32 2.05 -8.81
CA LYS A 24 14.76 2.74 -10.03
C LYS A 24 14.19 2.13 -11.31
N GLU A 25 13.70 0.90 -11.24
CA GLU A 25 13.13 0.18 -12.38
C GLU A 25 11.60 0.19 -12.35
N ALA A 26 11.00 0.43 -11.19
CA ALA A 26 9.56 0.38 -11.01
C ALA A 26 8.83 1.57 -11.69
N ASP A 27 7.81 1.25 -12.50
CA ASP A 27 6.87 2.25 -13.02
C ASP A 27 5.76 2.61 -12.01
N PHE A 28 5.41 1.65 -11.16
CA PHE A 28 4.42 1.79 -10.09
C PHE A 28 5.02 1.29 -8.78
N ILE A 29 4.92 2.10 -7.72
CA ILE A 29 5.42 1.76 -6.38
C ILE A 29 4.26 1.83 -5.40
N PHE A 30 4.01 0.75 -4.67
CA PHE A 30 2.97 0.68 -3.63
C PHE A 30 3.59 0.60 -2.25
N ILE A 31 3.18 1.48 -1.35
CA ILE A 31 3.68 1.55 0.02
C ILE A 31 2.50 1.38 0.96
N ASN A 32 2.37 0.18 1.53
CA ASN A 32 1.34 -0.12 2.52
C ASN A 32 1.78 0.30 3.92
N THR A 33 1.04 1.22 4.52
CA THR A 33 1.41 1.93 5.75
C THR A 33 0.58 1.50 6.95
N CYS A 34 1.09 1.74 8.15
CA CYS A 34 0.43 1.46 9.43
C CYS A 34 0.58 2.67 10.34
N ASP A 35 -0.43 2.96 11.16
CA ASP A 35 -0.44 4.12 12.07
C ASP A 35 -0.64 3.75 13.54
N VAL A 36 -0.61 2.46 13.89
CA VAL A 36 -0.92 1.99 15.26
C VAL A 36 0.09 2.51 16.30
N ARG A 37 1.29 2.92 15.88
CA ARG A 37 2.34 3.41 16.80
C ARG A 37 3.10 4.60 16.19
N GLU A 38 3.34 5.63 17.00
CA GLU A 38 4.06 6.85 16.58
C GLU A 38 5.45 6.57 15.98
N LYS A 39 6.24 5.68 16.61
CA LYS A 39 7.55 5.29 16.06
C LYS A 39 7.46 4.68 14.65
N VAL A 40 6.35 4.02 14.31
CA VAL A 40 6.12 3.44 12.98
C VAL A 40 5.84 4.56 11.97
N ARG A 41 5.06 5.58 12.35
CA ARG A 41 4.84 6.78 11.53
C ARG A 41 6.15 7.44 11.11
N HIS A 42 7.06 7.68 12.05
CA HIS A 42 8.38 8.26 11.71
C HIS A 42 9.16 7.41 10.71
N LYS A 43 9.19 6.08 10.90
CA LYS A 43 9.85 5.16 9.96
C LYS A 43 9.24 5.22 8.57
N ILE A 44 7.91 5.31 8.48
CA ILE A 44 7.22 5.44 7.19
C ILE A 44 7.60 6.75 6.51
N TYR A 45 7.60 7.88 7.21
CA TYR A 45 8.03 9.16 6.63
C TYR A 45 9.48 9.13 6.15
N SER A 46 10.39 8.52 6.91
CA SER A 46 11.78 8.32 6.47
C SER A 46 11.86 7.46 5.20
N PHE A 47 11.05 6.39 5.13
CA PHE A 47 10.99 5.52 3.96
C PHE A 47 10.39 6.22 2.73
N LEU A 48 9.32 6.99 2.87
CA LEU A 48 8.75 7.84 1.81
C LEU A 48 9.80 8.82 1.28
N GLY A 49 10.56 9.46 2.18
CA GLY A 49 11.66 10.35 1.81
C GLY A 49 12.80 9.65 1.06
N TYR A 50 13.11 8.40 1.42
CA TYR A 50 14.06 7.57 0.67
C TYR A 50 13.53 7.25 -0.74
N VAL A 51 12.31 6.72 -0.85
CA VAL A 51 11.67 6.39 -2.13
C VAL A 51 11.62 7.61 -3.04
N ASN A 52 11.30 8.80 -2.51
CA ASN A 52 11.27 10.03 -3.30
C ASN A 52 12.61 10.39 -3.93
N LYS A 53 13.73 10.03 -3.28
CA LYS A 53 15.08 10.28 -3.80
C LYS A 53 15.53 9.24 -4.81
N VAL A 54 15.10 7.98 -4.67
CA VAL A 54 15.63 6.87 -5.48
C VAL A 54 14.70 6.41 -6.60
N LYS A 55 13.41 6.76 -6.57
CA LYS A 55 12.45 6.32 -7.58
C LYS A 55 12.82 6.80 -8.98
N LYS A 56 12.42 6.04 -10.00
CA LYS A 56 12.40 6.51 -11.39
C LYS A 56 11.58 7.82 -11.48
N LYS A 57 12.01 8.76 -12.33
CA LYS A 57 11.41 10.09 -12.44
C LYS A 57 9.89 10.04 -12.63
N ASP A 58 9.45 9.22 -13.58
CA ASP A 58 8.04 9.09 -13.95
C ASP A 58 7.29 7.97 -13.19
N ALA A 59 7.93 7.38 -12.18
CA ALA A 59 7.26 6.37 -11.34
C ALA A 59 6.10 6.99 -10.56
N LYS A 60 4.94 6.33 -10.64
CA LYS A 60 3.76 6.64 -9.84
C LYS A 60 3.85 5.94 -8.49
N VAL A 61 3.75 6.71 -7.41
CA VAL A 61 3.82 6.16 -6.04
C VAL A 61 2.44 6.23 -5.41
N TYR A 62 1.98 5.09 -4.90
CA TYR A 62 0.73 4.92 -4.19
C TYR A 62 1.03 4.66 -2.72
N VAL A 63 0.52 5.50 -1.84
CA VAL A 63 0.60 5.31 -0.39
C VAL A 63 -0.77 4.89 0.11
N ILE A 64 -0.85 3.68 0.64
CA ILE A 64 -2.10 3.01 1.03
C ILE A 64 -2.03 2.61 2.51
N GLY A 65 -3.15 2.17 3.08
CA GLY A 65 -3.23 1.70 4.47
C GLY A 65 -3.45 2.82 5.50
N CYS A 66 -3.37 2.51 6.78
CA CYS A 66 -3.91 3.37 7.86
C CYS A 66 -3.31 4.78 7.89
N LEU A 67 -1.98 4.92 7.73
CA LEU A 67 -1.36 6.25 7.80
C LEU A 67 -1.76 7.12 6.60
N ALA A 68 -1.94 6.52 5.42
CA ALA A 68 -2.43 7.22 4.24
C ALA A 68 -3.81 7.85 4.45
N GLN A 69 -4.62 7.29 5.35
CA GLN A 69 -5.95 7.81 5.67
C GLN A 69 -5.88 8.90 6.73
N VAL A 70 -5.17 8.63 7.83
CA VAL A 70 -5.08 9.54 8.98
C VAL A 70 -4.28 10.80 8.63
N ASP A 71 -3.24 10.67 7.81
CA ASP A 71 -2.26 11.72 7.55
C ASP A 71 -2.18 12.11 6.06
N LYS A 72 -3.28 11.91 5.33
CA LYS A 72 -3.38 12.10 3.87
C LYS A 72 -2.79 13.44 3.43
N GLU A 73 -3.29 14.54 3.99
CA GLU A 73 -2.90 15.88 3.58
C GLU A 73 -1.41 16.15 3.77
N ASN A 74 -0.81 15.67 4.87
CA ASN A 74 0.59 15.90 5.13
C ASN A 74 1.49 15.08 4.21
N ILE A 75 1.06 13.86 3.84
CA ILE A 75 1.76 13.05 2.84
C ILE A 75 1.69 13.75 1.48
N GLU A 76 0.50 14.18 1.03
CA GLU A 76 0.33 14.87 -0.25
C GLU A 76 1.12 16.18 -0.30
N LYS A 77 1.08 17.00 0.76
CA LYS A 77 1.86 18.25 0.86
C LYS A 77 3.37 18.01 0.76
N ARG A 78 3.89 16.93 1.34
CA ARG A 78 5.34 16.65 1.40
C ARG A 78 5.87 15.86 0.20
N PHE A 79 5.05 15.02 -0.42
CA PHE A 79 5.47 14.05 -1.43
C PHE A 79 4.64 14.12 -2.71
N ASN A 80 4.06 15.27 -3.07
CA ASN A 80 3.36 15.43 -4.35
C ASN A 80 4.25 15.01 -5.55
N PRO A 81 3.77 14.20 -6.52
CA PRO A 81 2.37 13.79 -6.76
C PRO A 81 2.06 12.35 -6.30
N TYR A 82 2.37 12.00 -5.06
CA TYR A 82 1.98 10.68 -4.53
C TYR A 82 0.46 10.56 -4.48
N LEU A 83 -0.05 9.40 -4.88
CA LEU A 83 -1.47 9.07 -4.81
C LEU A 83 -1.75 8.48 -3.42
N VAL A 84 -2.49 9.22 -2.60
CA VAL A 84 -2.69 8.91 -1.19
C VAL A 84 -4.16 8.64 -0.91
N GLY A 85 -4.41 7.50 -0.28
CA GLY A 85 -5.74 7.05 0.09
C GLY A 85 -5.84 5.53 -0.01
N LEU A 86 -6.88 4.98 0.62
CA LEU A 86 -7.39 3.60 0.56
C LEU A 86 -7.53 2.96 1.95
N TYR A 87 -8.67 2.31 2.18
CA TYR A 87 -8.91 1.33 3.24
C TYR A 87 -8.47 -0.05 2.76
N ASP A 88 -8.23 -1.00 3.68
CA ASP A 88 -8.02 -2.43 3.37
C ASP A 88 -9.31 -3.10 2.82
N ARG A 89 -10.03 -2.43 1.90
CA ARG A 89 -11.19 -2.95 1.19
C ARG A 89 -10.77 -3.41 -0.20
N GLU A 90 -11.13 -4.65 -0.50
CA GLU A 90 -10.82 -5.31 -1.77
C GLU A 90 -11.27 -4.49 -2.99
N GLU A 91 -12.49 -3.94 -2.96
CA GLU A 91 -13.05 -3.11 -4.03
C GLU A 91 -12.18 -1.89 -4.37
N GLU A 92 -11.62 -1.22 -3.36
CA GLU A 92 -10.79 -0.06 -3.62
C GLU A 92 -9.43 -0.45 -4.22
N LEU A 93 -8.88 -1.60 -3.84
CA LEU A 93 -7.67 -2.17 -4.46
C LEU A 93 -7.93 -2.60 -5.89
N GLU A 94 -9.10 -3.18 -6.17
CA GLU A 94 -9.55 -3.52 -7.53
C GLU A 94 -9.70 -2.28 -8.40
N ASN A 95 -10.23 -1.18 -7.86
CA ASN A 95 -10.32 0.10 -8.57
C ASN A 95 -8.93 0.66 -8.92
N ILE A 96 -7.97 0.58 -8.00
CA ILE A 96 -6.59 0.96 -8.29
C ILE A 96 -6.00 0.07 -9.37
N ALA A 97 -6.12 -1.25 -9.24
CA ALA A 97 -5.61 -2.17 -10.24
C ALA A 97 -6.23 -1.88 -11.62
N SER A 98 -7.54 -1.66 -11.68
CA SER A 98 -8.28 -1.33 -12.92
C SER A 98 -7.86 0.00 -13.54
N SER A 99 -7.40 0.96 -12.72
CA SER A 99 -6.85 2.23 -13.22
C SER A 99 -5.47 2.08 -13.88
N ILE A 100 -4.78 0.98 -13.62
CA ILE A 100 -3.42 0.69 -14.11
C ILE A 100 -3.45 -0.34 -15.24
N ILE A 101 -4.28 -1.38 -15.11
CA ILE A 101 -4.40 -2.48 -16.06
C ILE A 101 -5.85 -2.66 -16.50
N LYS A 102 -6.09 -2.92 -17.80
CA LYS A 102 -7.46 -3.02 -18.36
C LYS A 102 -8.20 -4.30 -17.96
N HIS A 103 -7.47 -5.39 -17.77
CA HIS A 103 -8.04 -6.70 -17.46
C HIS A 103 -7.44 -7.21 -16.14
N VAL A 104 -8.09 -6.82 -15.05
CA VAL A 104 -7.72 -7.31 -13.72
C VAL A 104 -8.16 -8.77 -13.60
N LYS A 105 -7.19 -9.64 -13.31
CA LYS A 105 -7.43 -11.04 -13.00
C LYS A 105 -6.57 -11.41 -11.83
N ARG A 106 -7.16 -12.10 -10.84
CA ARG A 106 -6.43 -12.53 -9.65
C ARG A 106 -5.50 -13.69 -9.99
N GLU A 107 -4.20 -13.45 -9.89
CA GLU A 107 -3.15 -14.45 -10.07
C GLU A 107 -2.76 -15.13 -8.75
N LYS A 108 -2.35 -16.40 -8.83
CA LYS A 108 -1.96 -17.16 -7.65
C LYS A 108 -0.53 -16.83 -7.25
N ILE A 109 -0.35 -16.27 -6.05
CA ILE A 109 0.99 -16.05 -5.48
C ILE A 109 1.62 -17.40 -5.13
N LYS A 110 2.83 -17.66 -5.63
CA LYS A 110 3.59 -18.88 -5.35
C LYS A 110 4.14 -18.85 -3.93
N ARG A 111 3.42 -19.45 -2.98
CA ARG A 111 3.81 -19.60 -1.58
C ARG A 111 3.10 -20.79 -0.93
N VAL A 112 3.71 -21.35 0.12
CA VAL A 112 3.17 -22.50 0.86
C VAL A 112 2.15 -22.10 1.93
N SER A 113 2.09 -20.82 2.30
CA SER A 113 1.19 -20.29 3.33
C SER A 113 0.64 -18.93 2.91
N ALA A 114 -0.52 -18.55 3.46
CA ALA A 114 -1.15 -17.26 3.22
C ALA A 114 -1.79 -16.74 4.51
N TYR A 115 -1.76 -15.43 4.69
CA TYR A 115 -2.56 -14.78 5.73
C TYR A 115 -3.99 -14.62 5.22
N LEU A 116 -4.97 -15.01 6.03
CA LEU A 116 -6.39 -14.79 5.76
C LEU A 116 -6.96 -13.94 6.92
N PRO A 117 -7.45 -12.73 6.65
CA PRO A 117 -8.10 -11.93 7.68
C PRO A 117 -9.44 -12.58 8.05
N ILE A 118 -9.58 -12.98 9.32
CA ILE A 118 -10.83 -13.55 9.86
C ILE A 118 -11.71 -12.43 10.43
N ILE A 119 -11.08 -11.37 10.95
CA ILE A 119 -11.75 -10.22 11.56
C ILE A 119 -11.02 -8.96 11.11
N TYR A 120 -11.79 -7.90 10.83
CA TYR A 120 -11.31 -6.54 10.66
C TYR A 120 -11.74 -5.70 11.86
N GLY A 121 -10.81 -4.97 12.47
CA GLY A 121 -11.08 -4.16 13.66
C GLY A 121 -11.16 -4.98 14.96
N CYS A 122 -11.55 -4.31 16.05
CA CYS A 122 -11.60 -4.86 17.40
C CYS A 122 -12.71 -4.16 18.19
N ASN A 123 -13.56 -4.90 18.92
CA ASN A 123 -14.61 -4.35 19.78
C ASN A 123 -14.21 -4.34 21.27
N HIS A 124 -12.94 -4.59 21.59
CA HIS A 124 -12.45 -4.49 22.95
C HIS A 124 -12.33 -3.01 23.37
N PHE A 125 -12.79 -2.72 24.58
CA PHE A 125 -12.60 -1.42 25.18
C PHE A 125 -11.15 -1.30 25.71
N CYS A 126 -10.34 -0.48 25.04
CA CYS A 126 -8.94 -0.26 25.38
C CYS A 126 -8.69 1.23 25.58
N SER A 127 -8.00 1.60 26.66
CA SER A 127 -7.67 3.01 26.97
C SER A 127 -6.59 3.62 26.07
N TYR A 128 -5.97 2.82 25.20
CA TYR A 128 -4.80 3.21 24.40
C TYR A 128 -4.88 2.80 22.92
N CYS A 129 -5.85 1.96 22.53
CA CYS A 129 -6.05 1.64 21.12
C CYS A 129 -6.85 2.75 20.45
N ILE A 130 -6.45 3.07 19.22
CA ILE A 130 -7.09 4.03 18.31
C ILE A 130 -7.93 3.30 17.26
#